data_AF-A0A4S4G257-F1
#
_entry.id   AF-A0A4S4G257-F1
#
_cell.length_a   1.000
_cell.length_b   1.000
_cell.length_c   1.000
_cell.angle_alpha   90.00
_cell.angle_beta   90.00
_cell.angle_gamma   90.00
#
_symmetry.space_group_name_H-M   'P 1'
#
loop_
_entity.id
_entity.type
_entity.pdbx_description
1 polymer ?
#
loop_
_entity_poly.entity_id
_entity_poly.type
_entity_poly.pdbx_seq_one_letter_code
_entity_poly.pdbx_strand_id
1 'polypeptide(L)'
;MEIGARNERGWVSGSTDEGYCFNAKVYDLPSVFGIPTERFPEGGNVSKLHISDAGGREVYAYERGLHFAADGAMALAFGIAAELEAIFCKEAV
;
A
#
# COMPACT_ATOMS: atom_id res chain seq x y z
N MET A 1 5.43 -6.34 -10.98
CA MET A 1 5.55 -6.15 -9.52
C MET A 1 5.57 -7.51 -8.84
N GLU A 2 6.45 -7.69 -7.86
CA GLU A 2 6.51 -8.85 -6.97
C GLU A 2 5.87 -8.50 -5.62
N ILE A 3 4.96 -9.36 -5.14
CA ILE A 3 4.28 -9.21 -3.85
C ILE A 3 4.55 -10.44 -3.00
N GLY A 4 5.17 -10.23 -1.84
CA GLY A 4 5.42 -11.29 -0.87
C GLY A 4 4.16 -11.74 -0.13
N ALA A 5 4.29 -12.84 0.62
CA ALA A 5 3.22 -13.31 1.48
C ALA A 5 2.95 -12.32 2.63
N ARG A 6 1.68 -12.17 3.01
CA ARG A 6 1.30 -11.42 4.21
C ARG A 6 1.68 -12.22 5.45
N ASN A 7 2.51 -11.64 6.32
CA ASN A 7 2.90 -12.29 7.57
C ASN A 7 1.78 -12.25 8.63
N GLU A 8 1.97 -12.93 9.75
CA GLU A 8 1.00 -13.04 10.85
C GLU A 8 0.60 -11.69 11.46
N ARG A 9 1.43 -10.65 11.29
CA ARG A 9 1.15 -9.29 11.79
C ARG A 9 0.44 -8.40 10.76
N GLY A 10 0.07 -8.97 9.60
CA GLY A 10 -0.59 -8.28 8.50
C GLY A 10 0.34 -7.46 7.63
N TRP A 11 1.66 -7.66 7.70
CA TRP A 11 2.61 -6.93 6.85
C TRP A 11 2.89 -7.70 5.57
N VAL A 12 2.95 -6.95 4.47
CA VAL A 12 3.33 -7.40 3.14
C VAL A 12 4.51 -6.55 2.67
N SER A 13 5.50 -7.20 2.09
CA SER A 13 6.65 -6.55 1.47
C SER A 13 6.70 -6.95 0.01
N GLY A 14 7.19 -6.07 -0.86
CA GLY A 14 7.30 -6.34 -2.28
C GLY A 14 8.10 -5.29 -3.01
N SER A 15 8.17 -5.43 -4.33
CA SER A 15 8.92 -4.54 -5.21
C SER A 15 8.22 -4.33 -6.55
N THR A 16 8.29 -3.13 -7.09
CA THR A 16 7.75 -2.81 -8.42
C THR A 16 8.79 -3.04 -9.52
N ASP A 17 8.34 -3.13 -10.77
CA ASP A 17 9.23 -3.39 -11.90
C ASP A 17 10.17 -2.21 -12.19
N GLU A 18 9.82 -1.01 -11.70
CA GLU A 18 10.61 0.21 -11.75
C GLU A 18 11.67 0.30 -10.63
N GLY A 19 11.78 -0.73 -9.78
CA GLY A 19 12.81 -0.84 -8.74
C GLY A 19 12.45 -0.17 -7.41
N TYR A 20 11.18 0.17 -7.17
CA TYR A 20 10.72 0.60 -5.85
C TYR A 20 10.50 -0.61 -4.96
N CYS A 21 10.79 -0.46 -3.68
CA CYS A 21 10.45 -1.44 -2.64
C CYS A 21 9.35 -0.86 -1.76
N PHE A 22 8.44 -1.71 -1.28
CA PHE A 22 7.39 -1.27 -0.37
C PHE A 22 7.19 -2.20 0.82
N ASN A 23 6.68 -1.63 1.91
CA ASN A 23 6.19 -2.34 3.08
C ASN A 23 4.80 -1.80 3.44
N ALA A 24 3.82 -2.69 3.46
CA ALA A 24 2.42 -2.34 3.64
C ALA A 24 1.80 -3.11 4.80
N LYS A 25 0.93 -2.46 5.57
CA LYS A 25 0.10 -3.12 6.57
C LYS A 25 -1.33 -3.29 6.04
N VAL A 26 -1.63 -4.53 5.66
CA VAL A 26 -2.80 -4.92 4.85
C VAL A 26 -3.77 -5.74 5.69
N TYR A 27 -5.04 -5.38 5.65
CA TYR A 27 -6.14 -6.05 6.33
C TYR A 27 -7.06 -6.80 5.36
N ASP A 28 -7.94 -7.63 5.93
CA ASP A 28 -8.94 -8.36 5.15
C ASP A 28 -10.10 -7.49 4.69
N LEU A 29 -10.34 -6.34 5.35
CA LEU A 29 -11.47 -5.44 5.10
C LEU A 29 -10.98 -4.00 4.96
N PRO A 30 -11.71 -3.15 4.20
CA PRO A 30 -11.42 -1.73 4.08
C PRO A 30 -11.66 -0.97 5.40
N SER A 31 -11.05 0.21 5.50
CA SER A 31 -11.18 1.09 6.67
C SER A 31 -10.98 2.54 6.24
N VAL A 32 -11.68 3.47 6.91
CA VAL A 32 -11.48 4.93 6.74
C VAL A 32 -10.06 5.41 7.05
N PHE A 33 -9.25 4.59 7.74
CA PHE A 33 -7.84 4.85 8.00
C PHE A 33 -6.92 4.20 6.95
N GLY A 34 -7.49 3.59 5.93
CA GLY A 34 -6.78 2.99 4.83
C GLY A 34 -6.55 3.98 3.69
N ILE A 35 -5.59 3.66 2.83
CA ILE A 35 -5.33 4.38 1.60
C ILE A 35 -6.54 4.24 0.68
N PRO A 36 -7.15 5.35 0.21
CA PRO A 36 -8.25 5.28 -0.74
C PRO A 36 -7.84 4.57 -2.04
N THR A 37 -8.77 3.77 -2.57
CA THR A 37 -8.67 3.12 -3.87
C THR A 37 -9.92 3.42 -4.69
N GLU A 38 -9.93 3.06 -5.97
CA GLU A 38 -11.14 3.22 -6.80
C GLU A 38 -12.34 2.43 -6.25
N ARG A 39 -12.09 1.24 -5.71
CA ARG A 39 -13.12 0.38 -5.11
C ARG A 39 -13.60 0.89 -3.74
N PHE A 40 -12.70 1.46 -2.94
CA PHE A 40 -13.00 1.99 -1.62
C PHE A 40 -12.50 3.45 -1.49
N PRO A 41 -13.24 4.42 -2.06
CA PRO A 41 -12.81 5.83 -2.10
C PRO A 41 -12.77 6.49 -0.72
N GLU A 42 -13.47 5.92 0.26
CA GLU A 42 -13.48 6.40 1.65
C GLU A 42 -12.34 5.81 2.50
N GLY A 43 -11.59 4.84 1.94
CA GLY A 43 -10.44 4.21 2.59
C GLY A 43 -10.40 2.69 2.39
N GLY A 44 -9.30 2.19 1.81
CA GLY A 44 -9.11 0.79 1.47
C GLY A 44 -8.57 -0.07 2.62
N ASN A 45 -8.05 -1.26 2.29
CA ASN A 45 -7.56 -2.22 3.28
C ASN A 45 -6.08 -2.05 3.68
N VAL A 46 -5.37 -1.08 3.08
CA VAL A 46 -3.96 -0.78 3.38
C VAL A 46 -3.88 0.39 4.35
N SER A 47 -3.57 0.12 5.62
CA SER A 47 -3.54 1.14 6.69
C SER A 47 -2.20 1.86 6.85
N LYS A 48 -1.13 1.24 6.37
CA LYS A 48 0.23 1.79 6.37
C LYS A 48 0.92 1.39 5.08
N LEU A 49 1.67 2.29 4.49
CA LEU A 49 2.46 2.03 3.30
C LEU A 49 3.70 2.91 3.31
N HIS A 50 4.86 2.26 3.25
CA HIS A 50 6.15 2.92 3.05
C HIS A 50 6.71 2.44 1.72
N ILE A 51 7.19 3.38 0.90
CA ILE A 51 7.81 3.09 -0.38
C ILE A 51 9.18 3.74 -0.40
N SER A 52 10.18 2.97 -0.82
CA SER A 52 11.54 3.45 -1.05
C SER A 52 11.94 3.24 -2.50
N ASP A 53 12.77 4.14 -3.03
CA ASP A 53 13.40 3.97 -4.34
C ASP A 53 14.50 2.90 -4.31
N ALA A 54 15.11 2.64 -5.47
CA ALA A 54 16.21 1.67 -5.62
C ALA A 54 17.46 2.00 -4.77
N GLY A 55 17.62 3.27 -4.37
CA GLY A 55 18.67 3.71 -3.45
C GLY A 55 18.31 3.55 -1.97
N GLY A 56 17.11 3.04 -1.67
CA GLY A 56 16.59 2.87 -0.31
C GLY A 56 16.04 4.16 0.29
N ARG A 57 15.94 5.26 -0.47
CA ARG A 57 15.39 6.52 0.01
C ARG A 57 13.87 6.42 0.05
N GLU A 58 13.27 6.75 1.18
CA GLU A 58 11.81 6.81 1.30
C GLU A 58 11.25 7.92 0.40
N VAL A 59 10.27 7.57 -0.43
CA VAL A 59 9.58 8.45 -1.38
C VAL A 59 8.09 8.61 -1.04
N TYR A 60 7.55 7.73 -0.19
CA TYR A 60 6.18 7.79 0.27
C TYR A 60 6.04 7.14 1.65
N ALA A 61 5.31 7.80 2.54
CA ALA A 61 4.93 7.28 3.84
C ALA A 61 3.48 7.65 4.17
N TYR A 62 2.67 6.61 4.35
CA TYR A 62 1.31 6.71 4.85
C TYR A 62 1.19 5.88 6.12
N GLU A 63 0.68 6.48 7.19
CA GLU A 63 0.36 5.80 8.44
C GLU A 63 -0.96 6.34 8.98
N ARG A 64 -2.08 5.75 8.53
CA ARG A 64 -3.44 6.19 8.85
C ARG A 64 -3.71 7.65 8.50
N GLY A 65 -3.14 8.07 7.39
CA GLY A 65 -3.04 9.45 6.92
C GLY A 65 -1.74 9.61 6.14
N LEU A 66 -1.69 10.58 5.24
CA LEU A 66 -0.48 10.87 4.47
C LEU A 66 0.52 11.62 5.37
N HIS A 67 1.71 11.06 5.56
CA HIS A 67 2.81 11.73 6.28
C HIS A 67 3.79 12.38 5.31
N PHE A 68 4.09 11.68 4.21
CA PHE A 68 5.07 12.14 3.23
C PHE A 68 4.78 11.55 1.84
N ALA A 69 4.98 12.36 0.81
CA ALA A 69 5.04 11.92 -0.57
C ALA A 69 5.99 12.85 -1.35
N ALA A 70 6.97 12.26 -2.02
CA ALA A 70 7.73 12.94 -3.06
C ALA A 70 6.86 13.15 -4.32
N ASP A 71 7.29 14.05 -5.19
CA ASP A 71 6.58 14.34 -6.44
C ASP A 71 6.39 13.06 -7.28
N GLY A 72 5.15 12.80 -7.68
CA GLY A 72 4.77 11.63 -8.46
C GLY A 72 4.58 10.33 -7.66
N ALA A 73 5.00 10.26 -6.39
CA ALA A 73 4.89 9.04 -5.58
C ALA A 73 3.44 8.66 -5.21
N MET A 74 2.50 9.62 -5.27
CA MET A 74 1.08 9.38 -5.00
C MET A 74 0.45 8.35 -5.95
N ALA A 75 0.72 8.47 -7.26
CA ALA A 75 0.17 7.55 -8.24
C ALA A 75 0.72 6.13 -8.06
N LEU A 76 2.02 6.03 -7.76
CA LEU A 76 2.67 4.77 -7.41
C LEU A 76 2.03 4.14 -6.17
N ALA A 77 1.81 4.92 -5.11
CA ALA A 77 1.20 4.43 -3.88
C ALA A 77 -0.23 3.92 -4.10
N PHE A 78 -1.03 4.61 -4.92
CA PHE A 78 -2.39 4.17 -5.25
C PHE A 78 -2.40 2.89 -6.10
N GLY A 79 -1.45 2.75 -7.05
CA GLY A 79 -1.28 1.51 -7.81
C GLY A 79 -0.94 0.32 -6.89
N ILE A 80 0.03 0.49 -6.00
CA ILE A 80 0.41 -0.55 -5.02
C ILE A 80 -0.77 -0.89 -4.10
N ALA A 81 -1.50 0.12 -3.60
CA ALA A 81 -2.64 -0.10 -2.71
C ALA A 81 -3.77 -0.88 -3.42
N ALA A 82 -4.08 -0.55 -4.68
CA ALA A 82 -5.10 -1.24 -5.46
C ALA A 82 -4.76 -2.72 -5.71
N GLU A 83 -3.50 -3.02 -6.02
CA GLU A 83 -3.02 -4.39 -6.23
C GLU A 83 -3.05 -5.23 -4.93
N LEU A 84 -2.60 -4.64 -3.81
CA LEU A 84 -2.70 -5.28 -2.50
C LEU A 84 -4.16 -5.52 -2.09
N GLU A 85 -5.04 -4.59 -2.42
CA GLU A 85 -6.47 -4.75 -2.18
C GLU A 85 -7.06 -5.89 -3.02
N ALA A 86 -6.74 -5.97 -4.31
CA ALA A 86 -7.21 -7.04 -5.19
C ALA A 86 -6.79 -8.44 -4.71
N ILE A 87 -5.61 -8.55 -4.09
CA ILE A 87 -5.07 -9.82 -3.60
C ILE A 87 -5.62 -10.19 -2.21
N PHE A 88 -5.69 -9.22 -1.29
CA PHE A 88 -5.91 -9.50 0.13
C PHE A 88 -7.26 -9.06 0.67
N CYS A 89 -7.95 -8.13 0.02
CA CYS A 89 -9.24 -7.65 0.52
C CYS A 89 -10.33 -8.67 0.21
N LYS A 90 -10.93 -9.20 1.28
CA LYS A 90 -12.14 -10.01 1.17
C LYS A 90 -13.32 -9.07 0.90
N GLU A 91 -14.26 -9.53 0.09
CA GLU A 91 -15.54 -8.82 -0.05
C GLU A 91 -16.21 -8.72 1.31
N ALA A 92 -16.64 -7.51 1.68
CA ALA A 92 -17.62 -7.35 2.74
C ALA A 92 -18.92 -7.98 2.23
N VAL A 93 -19.27 -9.15 2.76
CA VAL A 93 -20.51 -9.88 2.47
C VAL A 93 -21.71 -9.12 3.00
#